data_AF-L8M0X0-F1
#
_entry.id   AF-L8M0X0-F1
#
_cell.length_a   1.000
_cell.length_b   1.000
_cell.length_c   1.000
_cell.angle_alpha   90.00
_cell.angle_beta   90.00
_cell.angle_gamma   90.00
#
_symmetry.space_group_name_H-M   'P 1'
#
loop_
_entity.id
_entity.type
_entity.pdbx_description
1 polymer ?
#
loop_
_entity_poly.entity_id
_entity_poly.type
_entity_poly.pdbx_seq_one_letter_code
_entity_poly.pdbx_strand_id
1 'polypeptide(L)'
;MITLNLSKLAQKIGVSQPAVYRYFPNKQALAISVAQRGFEQLAEALQKTTQNVESDSFKGIRAITKAYVEFALNNPEIARMMFSMKEQVTDPKLQQVSSSAAKPIFRIVEAAHSCDSLRNNDVVQAVWMSKFPL
;
A
#
# COMPACT_ATOMS: atom_id res chain seq x y z
N MET A 1 9.53 10.52 14.10
CA MET A 1 8.92 11.16 12.91
C MET A 1 10.00 11.25 11.83
N ILE A 2 9.80 10.70 10.64
CA ILE A 2 10.76 10.92 9.53
C ILE A 2 10.72 12.41 9.18
N THR A 3 11.88 13.05 9.17
CA THR A 3 11.99 14.43 8.74
C THR A 3 12.39 14.47 7.27
N LEU A 4 11.41 14.60 6.38
CA LEU A 4 11.67 14.98 4.99
C LEU A 4 12.32 16.37 4.92
N ASN A 5 13.36 16.51 4.10
CA ASN A 5 14.08 17.75 3.90
C ASN A 5 14.43 17.90 2.41
N LEU A 6 13.87 18.94 1.77
CA LEU A 6 14.02 19.21 0.33
C LEU A 6 15.44 19.59 -0.05
N SER A 7 16.15 20.36 0.80
CA SER A 7 17.55 20.73 0.58
C SER A 7 18.46 19.50 0.63
N LYS A 8 18.25 18.59 1.60
CA LYS A 8 18.97 17.31 1.68
C LYS A 8 18.64 16.41 0.49
N LEU A 9 17.38 16.41 0.04
CA LEU A 9 16.97 15.67 -1.16
C LEU A 9 17.70 16.19 -2.40
N ALA A 10 17.71 17.51 -2.62
CA ALA A 10 18.39 18.16 -3.74
C ALA A 10 19.88 17.79 -3.80
N GLN A 11 20.56 17.88 -2.65
CA GLN A 11 21.97 17.49 -2.52
C GLN A 11 22.19 16.01 -2.86
N LYS A 12 21.32 15.13 -2.36
CA LYS A 12 21.44 13.68 -2.56
C LYS A 12 21.25 13.26 -4.01
N ILE A 13 20.38 13.93 -4.76
CA ILE A 13 20.09 13.61 -6.17
C ILE A 13 20.89 14.48 -7.16
N GLY A 14 21.78 15.35 -6.68
CA GLY A 14 22.68 16.15 -7.52
C GLY A 14 22.01 17.28 -8.29
N VAL A 15 20.87 17.79 -7.84
CA VAL A 15 20.15 18.90 -8.50
C VAL A 15 20.10 20.15 -7.62
N SER A 16 19.81 21.30 -8.23
CA SER A 16 19.67 22.54 -7.49
C SER A 16 18.42 22.54 -6.60
N GLN A 17 18.47 23.22 -5.45
CA GLN A 17 17.29 23.33 -4.58
C GLN A 17 16.08 23.95 -5.31
N PRO A 18 16.21 25.03 -6.10
CA PRO A 18 15.08 25.59 -6.86
C PRO A 18 14.41 24.56 -7.79
N ALA A 19 15.19 23.64 -8.38
CA ALA A 19 14.64 22.59 -9.23
C ALA A 19 13.74 21.63 -8.42
N VAL A 20 14.14 21.24 -7.20
CA VAL A 20 13.31 20.39 -6.33
C VAL A 20 12.06 21.14 -5.87
N TYR A 21 12.18 22.41 -5.47
CA TYR A 21 11.04 23.23 -5.02
C TYR A 21 9.99 23.43 -6.14
N ARG A 22 10.40 23.42 -7.41
CA ARG A 22 9.47 23.47 -8.55
C ARG A 22 8.56 22.24 -8.63
N TYR A 23 9.04 21.06 -8.23
CA TYR A 23 8.23 19.82 -8.20
C TYR A 23 7.53 19.61 -6.86
N PHE A 24 8.20 19.99 -5.76
CA PHE A 24 7.70 19.83 -4.40
C PHE A 24 7.79 21.17 -3.68
N PRO A 25 6.77 22.03 -3.80
CA PRO A 25 6.79 23.39 -3.24
C PRO A 25 7.04 23.43 -1.74
N ASN A 26 6.69 22.35 -1.03
CA ASN A 26 6.93 22.21 0.40
C ASN A 26 7.10 20.73 0.79
N LYS A 27 7.49 20.51 2.04
CA LYS A 27 7.70 19.18 2.62
C LYS A 27 6.45 18.30 2.56
N GLN A 28 5.26 18.89 2.69
CA GLN A 28 3.99 18.17 2.63
C GLN A 28 3.72 17.67 1.21
N ALA A 29 3.98 18.48 0.17
CA ALA A 29 3.87 18.06 -1.23
C ALA A 29 4.78 16.87 -1.52
N LEU A 30 6.02 16.89 -1.03
CA LEU A 30 6.92 15.74 -1.13
C LEU A 30 6.35 14.51 -0.39
N ALA A 31 5.82 14.69 0.83
CA ALA A 31 5.23 13.60 1.60
C ALA A 31 4.03 12.96 0.89
N ILE A 32 3.14 13.78 0.31
CA ILE A 32 1.99 13.33 -0.47
C ILE A 32 2.45 12.53 -1.68
N SER A 33 3.45 13.02 -2.44
CA SER A 33 3.97 12.28 -3.60
C SER A 33 4.64 10.95 -3.22
N VAL A 34 5.37 10.91 -2.10
CA VAL A 34 5.91 9.65 -1.56
C VAL A 34 4.78 8.69 -1.16
N ALA A 35 3.73 9.20 -0.49
CA ALA A 35 2.56 8.41 -0.13
C ALA A 35 1.83 7.86 -1.35
N GLN A 36 1.62 8.70 -2.38
CA GLN A 36 1.02 8.28 -3.66
C GLN A 36 1.83 7.15 -4.28
N ARG A 37 3.15 7.30 -4.39
CA ARG A 37 4.03 6.28 -4.95
C ARG A 37 4.02 4.99 -4.13
N GLY A 38 3.98 5.09 -2.81
CA GLY A 38 3.87 3.94 -1.92
C GLY A 38 2.57 3.15 -2.14
N PHE A 39 1.44 3.83 -2.31
CA PHE A 39 0.17 3.17 -2.64
C PHE A 39 0.17 2.53 -4.03
N GLU A 40 0.83 3.14 -5.02
CA GLU A 40 1.03 2.51 -6.34
C GLU A 40 1.83 1.22 -6.23
N GLN A 41 2.95 1.23 -5.50
CA GLN A 41 3.78 0.04 -5.27
C GLN A 41 3.01 -1.05 -4.52
N LEU A 42 2.23 -0.68 -3.50
CA LEU A 42 1.35 -1.62 -2.80
C LEU A 42 0.29 -2.20 -3.75
N ALA A 43 -0.34 -1.36 -4.57
CA ALA A 43 -1.34 -1.82 -5.55
C ALA A 43 -0.73 -2.83 -6.53
N GLU A 44 0.46 -2.55 -7.06
CA GLU A 44 1.20 -3.47 -7.95
C GLU A 44 1.50 -4.80 -7.24
N ALA A 45 1.97 -4.75 -5.98
CA ALA A 45 2.27 -5.94 -5.19
C ALA A 45 1.02 -6.81 -4.96
N LEU A 46 -0.11 -6.19 -4.59
CA LEU A 46 -1.36 -6.89 -4.34
C LEU A 46 -2.00 -7.42 -5.64
N GLN A 47 -1.94 -6.68 -6.75
CA GLN A 47 -2.49 -7.14 -8.02
C GLN A 47 -1.83 -8.42 -8.52
N LYS A 48 -0.50 -8.57 -8.35
CA LYS A 48 0.23 -9.80 -8.70
C LYS A 48 -0.30 -11.04 -7.98
N THR A 49 -0.81 -10.89 -6.76
CA THR A 49 -1.40 -12.02 -6.01
C THR A 49 -2.77 -12.44 -6.53
N THR A 50 -3.51 -11.53 -7.17
CA THR A 50 -4.86 -11.82 -7.69
C THR A 50 -4.90 -12.47 -9.07
N GLN A 51 -3.79 -12.48 -9.80
CA GLN A 51 -3.73 -13.05 -11.15
C GLN A 51 -3.85 -14.58 -11.18
N ASN A 52 -3.50 -15.25 -10.07
CA ASN A 52 -3.48 -16.70 -9.93
C ASN A 52 -4.46 -17.20 -8.86
N VAL A 53 -5.55 -16.46 -8.59
CA VAL A 53 -6.60 -16.92 -7.69
C VAL A 53 -7.43 -17.95 -8.44
N GLU A 54 -6.89 -19.16 -8.53
CA GLU A 54 -7.68 -20.36 -8.80
C GLU A 54 -8.72 -20.53 -7.68
N SER A 55 -9.69 -21.42 -7.90
CA SER A 55 -10.94 -21.72 -7.17
C SER A 55 -10.90 -21.86 -5.63
N ASP A 56 -9.76 -21.58 -4.98
CA ASP A 56 -9.56 -21.54 -3.54
C ASP A 56 -9.35 -20.09 -3.06
N SER A 57 -10.44 -19.49 -2.60
CA SER A 57 -10.45 -18.12 -2.07
C SER A 57 -9.57 -17.94 -0.83
N PHE A 58 -9.36 -18.99 -0.02
CA PHE A 58 -8.48 -18.92 1.15
C PHE A 58 -7.00 -18.79 0.75
N LYS A 59 -6.57 -19.46 -0.32
CA LYS A 59 -5.22 -19.23 -0.90
C LYS A 59 -5.06 -17.79 -1.34
N GLY A 60 -6.08 -17.22 -1.98
CA GLY A 60 -6.10 -15.82 -2.38
C GLY A 60 -5.93 -14.86 -1.18
N ILE A 61 -6.73 -15.04 -0.13
CA ILE A 61 -6.66 -14.20 1.08
C ILE A 61 -5.24 -14.27 1.68
N ARG A 62 -4.70 -15.47 1.83
CA ARG A 62 -3.33 -15.66 2.34
C ARG A 62 -2.29 -14.94 1.50
N ALA A 63 -2.37 -15.05 0.18
CA ALA A 63 -1.42 -14.42 -0.73
C ALA A 63 -1.48 -12.89 -0.61
N ILE A 64 -2.69 -12.30 -0.60
CA ILE A 64 -2.86 -10.86 -0.41
C ILE A 64 -2.34 -10.39 0.94
N THR A 65 -2.69 -11.08 2.04
CA THR A 65 -2.27 -10.69 3.38
C THR A 65 -0.75 -10.75 3.50
N LYS A 66 -0.14 -11.82 2.97
CA LYS A 66 1.32 -11.96 2.95
C LYS A 66 1.99 -10.81 2.19
N ALA A 67 1.53 -10.50 0.97
CA ALA A 67 2.09 -9.41 0.17
C ALA A 67 1.94 -8.03 0.84
N TYR A 68 0.81 -7.78 1.51
CA TYR A 68 0.60 -6.57 2.31
C TYR A 68 1.61 -6.46 3.46
N VAL A 69 1.76 -7.53 4.26
CA VAL A 69 2.67 -7.56 5.41
C VAL A 69 4.12 -7.43 4.95
N GLU A 70 4.53 -8.17 3.92
CA GLU A 70 5.88 -8.08 3.35
C GLU A 70 6.19 -6.67 2.84
N PHE A 71 5.24 -6.01 2.16
CA PHE A 71 5.42 -4.63 1.75
C PHE A 71 5.64 -3.70 2.95
N ALA A 72 4.82 -3.82 3.99
CA ALA A 72 4.92 -2.98 5.18
C ALA A 72 6.22 -3.22 5.97
N LEU A 73 6.66 -4.47 6.09
CA LEU A 73 7.90 -4.83 6.78
C LEU A 73 9.15 -4.40 6.01
N ASN A 74 9.14 -4.50 4.67
CA ASN A 74 10.26 -4.08 3.83
C ASN A 74 10.32 -2.55 3.69
N ASN A 75 9.22 -1.83 3.92
CA ASN A 75 9.12 -0.39 3.72
C ASN A 75 8.41 0.32 4.89
N PRO A 76 8.84 0.15 6.16
CA PRO A 76 8.07 0.56 7.34
C PRO A 76 7.83 2.07 7.39
N GLU A 77 8.84 2.84 6.97
CA GLU A 77 8.82 4.28 6.89
C GLU A 77 7.89 4.81 5.78
N ILE A 78 7.84 4.13 4.63
CA ILE A 78 6.92 4.47 3.53
C ILE A 78 5.49 4.11 3.94
N ALA A 79 5.28 2.91 4.50
CA ALA A 79 3.97 2.47 4.98
C ALA A 79 3.40 3.45 6.01
N ARG A 80 4.21 3.88 6.98
CA ARG A 80 3.80 4.91 7.96
C ARG A 80 3.40 6.21 7.26
N MET A 81 4.20 6.69 6.32
CA MET A 81 3.91 7.92 5.58
C MET A 81 2.63 7.84 4.75
N MET A 82 2.41 6.72 4.06
CA MET A 82 1.21 6.47 3.26
C MET A 82 -0.06 6.64 4.08
N PHE A 83 -0.16 5.94 5.21
CA PHE A 83 -1.35 5.96 6.04
C PHE A 83 -1.52 7.29 6.78
N SER A 84 -0.45 7.88 7.31
CA SER A 84 -0.52 9.21 7.94
C SER A 84 -0.97 10.29 6.95
N MET A 85 -0.45 10.32 5.72
CA MET A 85 -0.87 11.32 4.73
C MET A 85 -2.32 11.09 4.28
N LYS A 86 -2.72 9.83 4.08
CA LYS A 86 -4.11 9.50 3.71
C LYS A 86 -5.12 10.03 4.73
N GLU A 87 -4.79 10.02 6.02
CA GLU A 87 -5.64 10.51 7.11
C GLU A 87 -5.61 12.04 7.25
N GLN A 88 -4.45 12.66 7.01
CA GLN A 88 -4.23 14.08 7.33
C GLN A 88 -4.55 15.03 6.18
N VAL A 89 -4.63 14.55 4.93
CA VAL A 89 -4.82 15.41 3.76
C VAL A 89 -5.94 14.93 2.85
N THR A 90 -6.61 15.90 2.23
CA THR A 90 -7.56 15.67 1.15
C THR A 90 -6.86 15.91 -0.18
N ASP A 91 -6.27 14.86 -0.74
CA ASP A 91 -5.65 14.88 -2.07
C ASP A 91 -6.37 13.88 -3.00
N PRO A 92 -7.01 14.32 -4.10
CA PRO A 92 -7.79 13.44 -4.97
C PRO A 92 -6.98 12.28 -5.55
N LYS A 93 -5.72 12.53 -5.91
CA LYS A 93 -4.85 11.50 -6.48
C LYS A 93 -4.48 10.45 -5.42
N LEU A 94 -4.15 10.87 -4.21
CA LEU A 94 -3.86 10.00 -3.08
C LEU A 94 -5.07 9.12 -2.72
N GLN A 95 -6.27 9.71 -2.70
CA GLN A 95 -7.52 8.95 -2.52
C GLN A 95 -7.69 7.92 -3.64
N GLN A 96 -7.50 8.31 -4.90
CA GLN A 96 -7.63 7.42 -6.05
C GLN A 96 -6.65 6.23 -5.98
N VAL A 97 -5.36 6.47 -5.70
CA VAL A 97 -4.36 5.40 -5.64
C VAL A 97 -4.54 4.51 -4.41
N SER A 98 -4.92 5.08 -3.27
CA SER A 98 -5.22 4.30 -2.05
C SER A 98 -6.43 3.38 -2.24
N SER A 99 -7.49 3.87 -2.88
CA SER A 99 -8.65 3.06 -3.23
C SER A 99 -8.31 1.99 -4.27
N SER A 100 -7.44 2.31 -5.24
CA SER A 100 -6.99 1.34 -6.24
C SER A 100 -6.14 0.22 -5.62
N ALA A 101 -5.34 0.52 -4.59
CA ALA A 101 -4.60 -0.47 -3.83
C ALA A 101 -5.51 -1.44 -3.05
N ALA A 102 -6.73 -1.02 -2.68
CA ALA A 102 -7.69 -1.88 -2.00
C ALA A 102 -8.47 -2.82 -2.95
N LYS A 103 -8.55 -2.51 -4.25
CA LYS A 103 -9.33 -3.31 -5.23
C LYS A 103 -9.00 -4.81 -5.24
N PRO A 104 -7.74 -5.24 -5.20
CA PRO A 104 -7.41 -6.67 -5.15
C PRO A 104 -8.04 -7.37 -3.93
N ILE A 105 -8.11 -6.70 -2.79
CA ILE A 105 -8.70 -7.24 -1.56
C ILE A 105 -10.20 -7.49 -1.77
N PHE A 106 -10.91 -6.49 -2.31
CA PHE A 106 -12.35 -6.62 -2.59
C PHE A 106 -12.65 -7.76 -3.56
N ARG A 107 -11.86 -7.93 -4.62
CA ARG A 107 -12.03 -9.05 -5.59
C ARG A 107 -11.94 -10.42 -4.92
N ILE A 108 -11.01 -10.59 -3.99
CA ILE A 108 -10.86 -11.87 -3.28
C ILE A 108 -12.06 -12.11 -2.37
N VAL A 109 -12.50 -11.08 -1.64
CA VAL A 109 -13.69 -11.18 -0.77
C VAL A 109 -14.96 -11.49 -1.59
N GLU A 110 -15.15 -10.83 -2.73
CA GLU A 110 -16.27 -11.09 -3.65
C GLU A 110 -16.24 -12.51 -4.22
N ALA A 111 -15.07 -12.99 -4.68
CA ALA A 111 -14.91 -14.34 -5.18
C ALA A 111 -15.24 -15.39 -4.10
N ALA A 112 -14.86 -15.09 -2.86
CA ALA A 112 -15.07 -15.98 -1.73
C ALA A 112 -16.53 -16.03 -1.24
N HIS A 113 -17.24 -14.90 -1.30
CA HIS A 113 -18.69 -14.85 -1.08
C HIS A 113 -19.46 -15.60 -2.16
N SER A 114 -19.04 -15.49 -3.42
CA SER A 114 -19.72 -16.13 -4.56
C SER A 114 -19.62 -17.66 -4.54
N CYS A 115 -18.60 -18.21 -3.88
CA CYS A 115 -18.41 -19.65 -3.70
C CYS A 115 -18.99 -20.19 -2.38
N ASP A 116 -19.78 -19.41 -1.64
CA ASP A 116 -20.28 -19.72 -0.28
C ASP A 116 -19.17 -20.22 0.67
N SER A 117 -17.94 -19.75 0.42
CA SER A 117 -16.71 -20.30 1.00
C SER A 117 -16.24 -19.52 2.23
N LEU A 118 -16.87 -18.39 2.57
CA LEU A 118 -16.54 -17.60 3.75
C LEU A 118 -17.75 -17.40 4.67
N ARG A 119 -17.60 -17.85 5.91
CA ARG A 119 -18.33 -17.39 7.10
C ARG A 119 -17.51 -16.32 7.81
N ASN A 120 -18.15 -15.52 8.68
CA ASN A 120 -17.51 -14.36 9.36
C ASN A 120 -16.15 -14.66 10.07
N ASN A 121 -15.88 -15.90 10.46
CA ASN A 121 -14.62 -16.29 11.14
C ASN A 121 -13.50 -16.75 10.19
N ASP A 122 -13.79 -16.90 8.91
CA ASP A 122 -12.93 -17.59 7.95
C ASP A 122 -11.79 -16.70 7.47
N VAL A 123 -12.02 -15.38 7.40
CA VAL A 123 -10.98 -14.39 7.04
C VAL A 123 -9.85 -14.40 8.10
N VAL A 124 -10.21 -14.45 9.39
CA VAL A 124 -9.23 -14.48 10.49
C VAL A 124 -8.47 -15.81 10.48
N GLN A 125 -9.14 -16.94 10.27
CA GLN A 125 -8.48 -18.24 10.14
C GLN A 125 -7.52 -18.30 8.95
N ALA A 126 -7.92 -17.75 7.79
CA ALA A 126 -7.07 -17.70 6.61
C ALA A 126 -5.74 -17.01 6.91
N VAL A 127 -5.79 -15.88 7.60
CA VAL A 127 -4.60 -15.12 8.03
C VAL A 127 -3.75 -15.95 9.00
N TRP A 128 -4.35 -16.55 10.02
CA TRP A 128 -3.64 -17.34 11.04
C TRP A 128 -2.95 -18.60 10.51
N MET A 129 -3.53 -19.30 9.52
CA MET A 129 -2.97 -20.54 8.98
C MET A 129 -1.68 -20.35 8.15
N SER A 130 -1.31 -19.12 7.81
CA SER A 130 -0.15 -18.82 6.96
C SER A 130 1.20 -18.80 7.68
N LYS A 131 1.25 -19.19 8.97
CA LYS A 131 2.48 -19.26 9.80
C LYS A 131 3.28 -17.93 9.76
N PHE A 132 2.63 -16.80 10.06
CA PHE A 132 3.35 -15.56 10.33
C PHE A 132 4.16 -15.73 11.65
N PRO A 133 5.50 -15.61 11.64
CA PRO A 133 6.24 -15.46 12.87
C PRO A 133 6.07 -14.00 13.34
N LEU A 134 5.70 -13.82 14.60
CA LEU A 134 5.80 -12.52 15.28
C LEU A 134 7.27 -12.21 15.59
#